data_AF-A0A3M6TL93-F1
#
_entry.id   AF-A0A3M6TL93-F1
#
_cell.length_a   1.000
_cell.length_b   1.000
_cell.length_c   1.000
_cell.angle_alpha   90.00
_cell.angle_beta   90.00
_cell.angle_gamma   90.00
#
_symmetry.space_group_name_H-M   'P 1'
#
loop_
_entity.id
_entity.type
_entity.pdbx_description
1 polymer ?
#
loop_
_entity_poly.entity_id
_entity_poly.type
_entity_poly.pdbx_seq_one_letter_code
_entity_poly.pdbx_strand_id
1 'polypeptide(L)' 'MTNLPPVPEAIIQLVRCKCAKSRCSNNRCQCQKVGLVCTDLCLCSEDCQNEYAESDDEYDEDEVEQEIS' A
#
# COMPACT_ATOMS: atom_id res chain seq x y z
N MET A 1 -31.46 -1.40 4.07
CA MET A 1 -30.75 -2.52 3.44
C MET A 1 -29.95 -1.95 2.29
N THR A 2 -28.63 -1.98 2.37
CA THR A 2 -27.75 -1.50 1.29
C THR A 2 -27.87 -2.46 0.11
N ASN A 3 -28.40 -1.98 -1.01
CA ASN A 3 -28.67 -2.74 -2.24
C ASN A 3 -27.46 -2.67 -3.18
N LEU A 4 -26.27 -2.94 -2.64
CA LEU A 4 -25.04 -2.96 -3.44
C LEU A 4 -24.78 -4.41 -3.87
N PRO A 5 -24.53 -4.68 -5.17
CA PRO A 5 -24.09 -5.99 -5.58
C PRO A 5 -22.81 -6.36 -4.83
N PRO A 6 -22.60 -7.64 -4.48
CA PRO A 6 -21.34 -8.09 -3.91
C PRO A 6 -20.21 -7.61 -4.83
N VAL A 7 -19.13 -7.08 -4.23
CA VAL A 7 -17.95 -6.62 -4.94
C VAL A 7 -17.61 -7.64 -6.04
N PRO A 8 -17.55 -7.23 -7.33
CA PRO A 8 -17.27 -8.16 -8.41
C PRO A 8 -15.96 -8.89 -8.13
N GLU A 9 -15.92 -10.21 -8.25
CA GLU A 9 -14.70 -11.01 -8.04
C GLU A 9 -13.51 -10.51 -8.88
N ALA A 10 -13.79 -9.81 -9.97
CA ALA A 10 -12.80 -9.11 -10.80
C ALA A 10 -11.95 -8.10 -10.00
N ILE A 11 -12.54 -7.38 -9.02
CA ILE A 11 -11.80 -6.44 -8.16
C ILE A 11 -10.86 -7.20 -7.21
N ILE A 12 -11.27 -8.37 -6.71
CA ILE A 12 -10.45 -9.21 -5.81
C ILE A 12 -9.21 -9.77 -6.55
N GLN A 13 -9.35 -10.10 -7.85
CA GLN A 13 -8.23 -10.64 -8.63
C GLN A 13 -7.19 -9.59 -9.05
N LEU A 14 -7.47 -8.30 -8.89
CA LEU A 14 -6.60 -7.21 -9.35
C LEU A 14 -5.52 -6.78 -8.35
N VAL A 15 -5.51 -7.28 -7.10
CA VAL A 15 -4.72 -6.67 -6.01
C VAL A 15 -3.53 -7.51 -5.51
N ARG A 16 -3.32 -8.73 -6.01
CA ARG A 16 -2.26 -9.63 -5.49
C ARG A 16 -1.18 -9.96 -6.52
N CYS A 17 0.07 -9.63 -6.21
CA CYS A 17 1.22 -10.09 -6.98
C CYS A 17 1.70 -11.48 -6.53
N LYS A 18 2.53 -12.14 -7.33
CA LYS A 18 3.18 -13.43 -7.02
C LYS A 18 4.69 -13.39 -7.28
N CYS A 19 5.30 -12.23 -7.04
CA CYS A 19 6.70 -11.98 -7.41
C CYS A 19 7.66 -12.71 -6.48
N ALA A 20 8.31 -13.78 -6.96
CA ALA A 20 9.34 -14.50 -6.20
C ALA A 20 10.74 -13.91 -6.42
N LYS A 21 11.17 -13.79 -7.69
CA LYS A 21 12.58 -13.45 -8.02
C LYS A 21 12.93 -11.96 -7.90
N SER A 22 11.97 -11.08 -8.18
CA SER A 22 12.22 -9.64 -8.18
C SER A 22 12.01 -8.99 -6.82
N ARG A 23 11.52 -9.72 -5.80
CA ARG A 23 11.21 -9.17 -4.47
C ARG A 23 10.36 -7.89 -4.52
N CYS A 24 9.55 -7.72 -5.56
CA CYS A 24 8.78 -6.49 -5.81
C CYS A 24 9.60 -5.19 -5.95
N SER A 25 10.90 -5.30 -6.24
CA SER A 25 11.85 -4.17 -6.36
C SER A 25 11.76 -3.36 -7.66
N ASN A 26 11.02 -3.87 -8.65
CA ASN A 26 10.93 -3.26 -9.98
C ASN A 26 9.54 -3.35 -10.57
N ASN A 27 9.31 -2.56 -11.63
CA ASN A 27 8.04 -2.44 -12.38
C ASN A 27 7.50 -3.74 -13.00
N ARG A 28 8.13 -4.90 -12.74
CA ARG A 28 7.54 -6.22 -13.00
C ARG A 28 6.49 -6.61 -11.96
N CYS A 29 6.56 -6.03 -10.75
CA CYS A 29 5.48 -6.15 -9.78
C CYS A 29 4.31 -5.28 -10.22
N GLN A 30 3.12 -5.89 -10.34
CA GLN A 30 1.92 -5.16 -10.76
C GLN A 30 1.52 -4.12 -9.71
N CYS A 31 1.66 -4.43 -8.41
CA CYS A 31 1.41 -3.49 -7.32
C CYS A 31 2.26 -2.23 -7.50
N GLN A 32 3.59 -2.39 -7.60
CA GLN A 32 4.49 -1.26 -7.81
C GLN A 32 4.21 -0.51 -9.12
N LYS A 33 3.89 -1.23 -10.20
CA LYS A 33 3.57 -0.63 -11.50
C LYS A 33 2.35 0.30 -11.44
N VAL A 34 1.38 0.01 -10.58
CA VAL A 34 0.18 0.85 -10.39
C VAL A 34 0.31 1.78 -9.17
N GLY A 35 1.49 1.85 -8.54
CA GLY A 35 1.72 2.69 -7.36
C GLY A 35 1.09 2.17 -6.07
N LEU A 36 0.73 0.89 -6.00
CA LEU A 36 0.24 0.24 -4.79
C LEU A 36 1.37 -0.50 -4.07
N VAL A 37 1.39 -0.43 -2.74
CA VAL A 37 2.23 -1.29 -1.91
C VAL A 37 1.69 -2.72 -1.88
N CYS A 38 2.58 -3.68 -1.69
CA CYS A 38 2.19 -5.06 -1.43
C CYS A 38 1.53 -5.15 -0.05
N THR A 39 0.52 -6.00 0.04
CA THR A 39 -0.16 -6.34 1.31
C THR A 39 -0.01 -7.82 1.57
N ASP A 40 -0.48 -8.30 2.72
CA ASP A 40 -0.49 -9.74 3.07
C ASP A 40 -1.30 -10.61 2.10
N LEU A 41 -2.10 -10.00 1.23
CA LEU A 41 -2.82 -10.69 0.15
C LEU A 41 -1.88 -11.07 -1.02
N CYS A 42 -0.71 -10.45 -1.11
CA CYS A 42 0.31 -10.79 -2.11
C CYS A 42 1.00 -12.11 -1.75
N LEU A 43 1.28 -12.91 -2.77
CA LEU A 43 2.06 -14.15 -2.65
C LEU A 43 3.49 -13.94 -3.18
N CYS A 44 4.05 -12.75 -2.96
CA CYS A 44 5.45 -12.48 -3.25
C CYS A 44 6.37 -13.10 -2.18
N SER A 45 7.68 -13.07 -2.43
CA SER A 45 8.67 -13.52 -1.45
C SER A 45 8.50 -12.80 -0.10
N GLU A 46 8.83 -13.46 1.01
CA GLU A 46 8.84 -12.87 2.36
C GLU A 46 9.70 -11.61 2.41
N ASP A 47 10.79 -11.59 1.66
CA ASP A 47 11.67 -10.44 1.50
C ASP A 47 11.13 -9.36 0.52
N CYS A 48 9.85 -9.01 0.58
CA CYS A 48 9.22 -8.02 -0.29
C CYS A 48 9.80 -6.61 -0.05
N GLN A 49 10.18 -5.90 -1.12
CA GLN A 49 10.71 -4.52 -1.05
C GLN A 49 9.67 -3.45 -1.39
N ASN A 50 8.44 -3.84 -1.71
CA ASN A 50 7.34 -2.92 -2.02
C ASN A 50 6.38 -2.86 -0.82
N GLU A 51 6.93 -2.52 0.34
CA GLU A 51 6.20 -2.33 1.60
C GLU A 51 5.99 -0.84 1.88
N TYR A 52 5.20 -0.51 2.89
CA TYR A 52 5.10 0.89 3.34
C TYR A 52 6.49 1.33 3.78
N ALA A 53 6.98 2.43 3.19
CA ALA A 53 8.05 3.16 3.83
C ALA A 53 7.46 3.71 5.13
N GLU A 54 8.06 3.39 6.28
CA GLU A 54 7.80 4.17 7.48
C GLU A 54 8.26 5.58 7.15
N SER A 55 7.30 6.45 6.82
CA SER A 55 7.56 7.86 6.69
C SER A 55 7.91 8.33 8.09
N ASP A 56 9.16 8.75 8.25
CA ASP A 56 9.65 9.47 9.41
C ASP A 56 9.01 10.88 9.37
N ASP A 57 7.67 10.91 9.46
CA ASP A 57 6.89 12.11 9.61
C ASP A 57 7.19 12.60 11.03
N GLU A 58 8.33 13.24 11.20
CA GLU A 58 8.67 14.06 12.36
C GLU A 58 7.57 15.12 12.43
N TYR A 59 6.58 14.87 13.29
CA TYR A 59 5.55 15.85 13.62
C TYR A 59 6.29 17.03 14.25
N ASP A 60 6.50 18.08 13.47
CA ASP A 60 7.04 19.35 13.94
C ASP A 60 6.00 19.95 14.91
N GLU A 61 6.21 19.73 16.22
CA GLU A 61 5.32 20.14 17.32
C GLU A 61 5.39 21.66 17.60
N ASP A 62 6.04 22.45 16.75
CA ASP A 62 6.40 23.86 17.00
C ASP A 62 5.51 24.90 16.28
N GLU A 63 4.18 24.73 16.20
CA GLU A 63 3.27 25.79 15.70
C GLU A 63 1.94 25.96 16.47
N VAL A 64 1.93 25.76 17.79
CA VAL A 64 0.75 26.11 18.63
C VAL A 64 1.10 26.93 19.88
N GLU A 65 1.80 28.04 19.72
CA GLU A 65 1.84 29.08 20.75
C GLU A 65 1.62 30.46 20.11
N GLN A 66 0.64 31.21 20.69
CA GLN A 66 0.33 32.65 20.52
C GLN A 66 -0.77 32.96 19.47
N GLU A 67 -1.95 33.51 19.76
CA GLU A 67 -2.39 34.34 20.89
C GLU A 67 -3.90 34.18 21.14
N ILE A 68 -4.26 33.94 22.40
CA ILE A 68 -5.55 34.38 22.95
C ILE A 68 -5.26 35.70 23.66
N SER A 69 -5.66 36.81 23.05
CA SER A 69 -5.90 38.10 23.72
C SER A 69 -7.17 38.74 23.19
#